data_AF-A0A2D6M9A9-F1
#
_entry.id   AF-A0A2D6M9A9-F1
#
_cell.length_a   1.000
_cell.length_b   1.000
_cell.length_c   1.000
_cell.angle_alpha   90.00
_cell.angle_beta   90.00
_cell.angle_gamma   90.00
#
_symmetry.space_group_name_H-M   'P 1'
#
loop_
_entity.id
_entity.type
_entity.pdbx_description
1 polymer ?
#
loop_
_entity_poly.entity_id
_entity_poly.type
_entity_poly.pdbx_seq_one_letter_code
_entity_poly.pdbx_strand_id
1 'polypeptide(L)'
;MGKPSRDKGARYERELVQDFAAFGLRSRRVPLSGATEYAKNDVEVVAGYDGKTVFSGEAKRRKALPKFFTEALDGADFAAFRQDHGETLIVLRLKTFAELLQ
;
A
#
# COMPACT_ATOMS: atom_id res chain seq x y z
N MET A 1 -6.44 -1.50 -21.95
CA MET A 1 -6.93 -0.96 -20.66
C MET A 1 -7.50 0.43 -20.91
N GLY A 2 -8.80 0.67 -20.62
CA GLY A 2 -9.45 1.94 -20.98
C GLY A 2 -9.07 3.12 -20.08
N LYS A 3 -9.23 4.35 -20.59
CA LYS A 3 -8.99 5.62 -19.87
C LYS A 3 -9.61 5.66 -18.45
N PRO A 4 -10.87 5.21 -18.23
CA PRO A 4 -11.48 5.25 -16.90
C PRO A 4 -10.78 4.36 -15.85
N SER A 5 -10.29 3.20 -16.27
CA SER A 5 -9.59 2.27 -15.35
C SER A 5 -8.24 2.83 -14.92
N ARG A 6 -7.52 3.49 -15.85
CA ARG A 6 -6.26 4.16 -15.57
C ARG A 6 -6.46 5.36 -14.64
N ASP A 7 -7.48 6.17 -14.90
CA ASP A 7 -7.80 7.34 -14.07
C ASP A 7 -8.22 6.94 -12.65
N LYS A 8 -8.90 5.80 -12.49
CA LYS A 8 -9.22 5.21 -11.18
C LYS A 8 -7.98 4.80 -10.40
N GLY A 9 -7.01 4.15 -11.04
CA GLY A 9 -5.73 3.79 -10.41
C GLY A 9 -4.95 5.03 -9.97
N ALA A 10 -4.75 5.96 -10.91
CA ALA A 10 -4.02 7.19 -10.65
C ALA A 10 -4.69 8.08 -9.57
N ARG A 11 -6.03 8.00 -9.42
CA ARG A 11 -6.73 8.66 -8.30
C ARG A 11 -6.41 7.99 -6.98
N TYR A 12 -6.47 6.66 -6.91
CA TYR A 12 -6.19 5.91 -5.68
C TYR A 12 -4.74 6.08 -5.21
N GLU A 13 -3.77 6.09 -6.12
CA GLU A 13 -2.38 6.39 -5.79
C GLU A 13 -2.20 7.79 -5.17
N ARG A 14 -2.98 8.79 -5.63
CA ARG A 14 -2.96 10.14 -5.03
C ARG A 14 -3.62 10.15 -3.66
N GLU A 15 -4.74 9.44 -3.50
CA GLU A 15 -5.42 9.25 -2.21
C GLU A 15 -4.42 8.67 -1.19
N LEU A 16 -3.70 7.59 -1.54
CA LEU A 16 -2.69 6.99 -0.66
C LEU A 16 -1.57 7.95 -0.23
N VAL A 17 -1.02 8.74 -1.16
CA VAL A 17 0.01 9.74 -0.81
C VAL A 17 -0.54 10.79 0.16
N GLN A 18 -1.78 11.23 -0.03
CA GLN A 18 -2.45 12.17 0.87
C GLN A 18 -2.70 11.55 2.25
N ASP A 19 -3.13 10.28 2.29
CA ASP A 19 -3.34 9.55 3.53
C ASP A 19 -2.02 9.45 4.32
N PHE A 20 -0.91 9.05 3.70
CA PHE A 20 0.40 9.02 4.36
C PHE A 20 0.86 10.41 4.83
N ALA A 21 0.64 11.44 4.02
CA ALA A 21 0.96 12.81 4.41
C ALA A 21 0.15 13.28 5.64
N ALA A 22 -1.09 12.83 5.81
CA ALA A 22 -1.90 13.12 6.99
C ALA A 22 -1.32 12.50 8.28
N PHE A 23 -0.53 11.43 8.17
CA PHE A 23 0.26 10.88 9.27
C PHE A 23 1.63 11.54 9.45
N GLY A 24 2.00 12.54 8.62
CA GLY A 24 3.31 13.18 8.67
C GLY A 24 4.42 12.46 7.91
N LEU A 25 4.09 11.44 7.10
CA LEU A 25 5.07 10.68 6.32
C LEU A 25 5.34 11.37 4.97
N ARG A 26 6.62 11.46 4.59
CA ARG A 26 7.00 11.87 3.24
C ARG A 26 6.71 10.71 2.28
N SER A 27 5.84 10.91 1.31
CA SER A 27 5.50 9.90 0.32
C SER A 27 5.35 10.50 -1.07
N ARG A 28 5.48 9.65 -2.10
CA ARG A 28 5.30 10.05 -3.50
C ARG A 28 4.75 8.91 -4.33
N ARG A 29 4.10 9.26 -5.43
CA ARG A 29 3.79 8.31 -6.51
C ARG A 29 5.06 8.06 -7.31
N VAL A 30 5.26 6.83 -7.75
CA VAL A 30 6.34 6.49 -8.67
C VAL A 30 5.88 6.81 -10.10
N PRO A 31 6.51 7.77 -10.80
CA PRO A 31 6.12 8.09 -12.16
C PRO A 31 6.44 6.92 -13.09
N LEU A 32 5.57 6.69 -14.08
CA LEU A 32 5.72 5.62 -15.08
C LEU A 32 5.77 4.20 -14.47
N SER A 33 5.13 3.97 -13.32
CA SER A 33 5.02 2.63 -12.73
C SER A 33 4.44 1.63 -13.74
N GLY A 34 5.16 0.53 -13.95
CA GLY A 34 4.82 -0.52 -14.93
C GLY A 34 5.19 -0.23 -16.40
N ALA A 35 5.82 0.91 -16.72
CA ALA A 35 6.28 1.22 -18.08
C ALA A 35 7.79 0.98 -18.31
N THR A 36 8.57 0.76 -17.24
CA THR A 36 10.00 0.45 -17.29
C THR A 36 10.34 -0.68 -16.32
N GLU A 37 11.41 -1.44 -16.56
CA GLU A 37 11.84 -2.54 -15.67
C GLU A 37 12.19 -2.07 -14.25
N TYR A 38 12.53 -0.79 -14.09
CA TYR A 38 13.04 -0.20 -12.85
C TYR A 38 11.95 0.44 -11.96
N ALA A 39 10.80 0.81 -12.51
CA ALA A 39 9.68 1.41 -11.77
C ALA A 39 8.53 0.42 -11.64
N LYS A 40 8.69 -0.61 -10.80
CA LYS A 40 7.66 -1.67 -10.63
C LYS A 40 6.55 -1.33 -9.64
N ASN A 41 6.80 -0.44 -8.69
CA ASN A 41 5.87 -0.12 -7.59
C ASN A 41 5.13 1.19 -7.86
N ASP A 42 3.97 1.38 -7.22
CA ASP A 42 3.09 2.53 -7.47
C ASP A 42 3.36 3.72 -6.53
N VAL A 43 3.75 3.45 -5.27
CA VAL A 43 3.94 4.47 -4.23
C VAL A 43 5.21 4.16 -3.43
N GLU A 44 5.91 5.21 -3.00
CA GLU A 44 7.02 5.14 -2.04
C GLU A 44 6.70 5.97 -0.81
N VAL A 45 7.03 5.45 0.37
CA VAL A 45 6.87 6.12 1.67
C VAL A 45 8.20 6.08 2.40
N VAL A 46 8.69 7.23 2.83
CA VAL A 46 9.87 7.33 3.68
C VAL A 46 9.44 7.21 5.13
N ALA A 47 10.03 6.26 5.85
CA ALA A 47 9.81 6.09 7.27
C ALA A 47 10.18 7.36 8.04
N GLY A 48 9.29 7.79 8.94
CA GLY A 48 9.50 8.88 9.89
C GLY A 48 10.57 8.53 10.93
N TYR A 49 10.60 7.27 11.40
CA TYR A 49 11.43 6.87 12.54
C TYR A 49 12.94 7.03 12.29
N ASP A 50 13.39 6.99 11.04
CA ASP A 50 14.80 7.21 10.67
C ASP A 50 15.01 8.24 9.55
N GLY A 51 13.94 8.69 8.89
CA GLY A 51 13.97 9.63 7.78
C GLY A 51 14.68 9.14 6.52
N LYS A 52 15.06 7.86 6.43
CA LYS A 52 15.95 7.30 5.39
C LYS A 52 15.41 6.00 4.78
N THR A 53 14.75 5.13 5.56
CA THR A 53 14.19 3.88 5.04
C THR A 53 13.02 4.18 4.11
N VAL A 54 13.03 3.57 2.92
CA VAL A 54 11.97 3.74 1.91
C VAL A 54 11.22 2.43 1.73
N PHE A 55 9.91 2.48 1.98
CA PHE A 55 8.98 1.40 1.68
C PHE A 55 8.34 1.64 0.33
N SER A 56 8.43 0.65 -0.56
CA SER A 56 7.75 0.66 -1.85
C SER A 56 6.47 -0.16 -1.78
N GLY A 57 5.36 0.39 -2.27
CA GLY A 57 4.04 -0.23 -2.22
C GLY A 57 3.35 -0.31 -3.57
N GLU A 58 2.54 -1.36 -3.74
CA GLU A 58 1.66 -1.57 -4.89
C GLU A 58 0.23 -1.12 -4.54
N ALA A 59 -0.42 -0.33 -5.40
CA ALA A 59 -1.72 0.26 -5.15
C ALA A 59 -2.82 -0.46 -5.95
N LYS A 60 -3.59 -1.34 -5.29
CA LYS A 60 -4.72 -2.03 -5.93
C LYS A 60 -6.07 -1.53 -5.40
N ARG A 61 -6.84 -0.87 -6.26
CA ARG A 61 -8.26 -0.55 -6.01
C ARG A 61 -9.17 -1.59 -6.66
N ARG A 62 -10.12 -2.14 -5.89
CA ARG A 62 -11.14 -3.11 -6.35
C ARG A 62 -12.53 -2.66 -5.92
N LYS A 63 -13.59 -3.29 -6.47
CA LYS A 63 -14.98 -3.05 -6.04
C LYS A 63 -15.21 -3.60 -4.63
N ALA A 64 -14.59 -4.74 -4.31
CA ALA A 64 -14.55 -5.34 -3.00
C ALA A 64 -13.17 -6.00 -2.81
N LEU A 65 -12.68 -6.05 -1.57
CA LEU A 65 -11.52 -6.85 -1.21
C LEU A 65 -11.92 -8.33 -1.07
N PRO A 66 -10.99 -9.27 -1.24
CA PRO A 66 -11.22 -10.65 -0.83
C PRO A 66 -11.69 -10.73 0.63
N LYS A 67 -12.81 -11.41 0.86
CA LYS A 67 -13.47 -11.44 2.18
C LYS A 67 -12.58 -11.98 3.29
N PHE A 68 -11.74 -12.96 2.99
CA PHE A 68 -10.84 -13.55 3.97
C PHE A 68 -9.84 -12.52 4.57
N PHE A 69 -9.47 -11.45 3.84
CA PHE A 69 -8.69 -10.37 4.42
C PHE A 69 -9.49 -9.57 5.43
N THR A 70 -10.74 -9.23 5.10
CA THR A 70 -11.59 -8.40 5.96
C THR A 70 -12.12 -9.19 7.16
N GLU A 71 -12.45 -10.47 6.98
CA GLU A 71 -12.91 -11.36 8.06
C GLU A 71 -11.77 -11.70 9.03
N ALA A 72 -10.56 -11.97 8.53
CA ALA A 72 -9.40 -12.22 9.40
C ALA A 72 -8.95 -10.98 10.19
N LEU A 73 -9.27 -9.77 9.70
CA LEU A 73 -9.01 -8.51 10.39
C LEU A 73 -10.17 -8.10 11.34
N ASP A 74 -11.28 -8.82 11.37
CA ASP A 74 -12.41 -8.43 12.21
C ASP A 74 -12.05 -8.53 13.70
N GLY A 75 -12.03 -7.40 14.39
CA GLY A 75 -11.56 -7.28 15.77
C GLY A 75 -10.05 -7.43 15.99
N ALA A 76 -9.25 -7.75 14.98
CA ALA A 76 -7.80 -7.92 15.08
C ALA A 76 -7.03 -6.68 14.58
N ASP A 77 -5.79 -6.48 15.05
CA ASP A 77 -4.89 -5.42 14.57
C ASP A 77 -4.17 -5.78 13.27
N PHE A 78 -3.87 -7.07 13.09
CA PHE A 78 -3.24 -7.62 11.89
C PHE A 78 -3.75 -9.03 11.59
N ALA A 79 -3.63 -9.45 10.33
CA ALA A 79 -3.87 -10.82 9.91
C ALA A 79 -2.59 -11.39 9.27
N ALA A 80 -2.21 -12.60 9.65
CA ALA A 80 -1.05 -13.30 9.13
C ALA A 80 -1.49 -14.48 8.25
N PHE A 81 -0.94 -14.58 7.05
CA PHE A 81 -1.26 -15.62 6.08
C PHE A 81 0.02 -16.30 5.61
N ARG A 82 0.01 -17.63 5.52
CA ARG A 82 1.15 -18.42 5.05
C ARG A 82 0.64 -19.65 4.32
N GLN A 83 1.23 -19.93 3.15
CA GLN A 83 1.06 -21.23 2.48
C GLN A 83 2.04 -22.25 3.03
N ASP A 84 1.78 -23.55 2.87
CA ASP A 84 2.70 -24.59 3.36
C ASP A 84 4.13 -24.36 2.87
N HIS A 85 5.08 -24.35 3.81
CA HIS A 85 6.51 -24.09 3.58
C HIS A 85 6.84 -22.75 2.89
N GLY A 86 5.91 -21.80 2.88
CA GLY A 86 6.09 -20.47 2.30
C GLY A 86 6.39 -19.36 3.31
N GLU A 87 6.48 -18.13 2.79
CA GLU A 87 6.63 -16.91 3.58
C GLU A 87 5.31 -16.51 4.25
N THR A 88 5.41 -15.90 5.44
CA THR A 88 4.25 -15.32 6.12
C THR A 88 4.04 -13.89 5.65
N LEU A 89 2.86 -13.60 5.12
CA LEU A 89 2.43 -12.26 4.74
C LEU A 89 1.60 -11.66 5.86
N ILE A 90 1.88 -10.40 6.20
CA ILE A 90 1.12 -9.62 7.17
C ILE A 90 0.23 -8.63 6.43
N VAL A 91 -1.06 -8.62 6.76
CA VAL A 91 -2.03 -7.64 6.30
C VAL A 91 -2.39 -6.72 7.45
N LEU A 92 -2.27 -5.41 7.22
CA LEU A 92 -2.52 -4.35 8.18
C LEU A 92 -3.53 -3.35 7.63
N ARG A 93 -4.22 -2.65 8.52
CA ARG A 93 -4.95 -1.42 8.16
C ARG A 93 -3.95 -0.31 7.84
N LEU A 94 -4.31 0.57 6.91
CA LEU A 94 -3.47 1.70 6.49
C LEU A 94 -3.01 2.55 7.69
N LYS A 95 -3.92 2.84 8.62
CA LYS A 95 -3.62 3.60 9.85
C LYS A 95 -2.50 2.93 10.65
N THR A 96 -2.65 1.65 10.98
CA THR A 96 -1.66 0.89 11.75
C THR A 96 -0.31 0.86 11.04
N PHE A 97 -0.30 0.63 9.72
CA PHE A 97 0.93 0.67 8.94
C PHE A 97 1.59 2.05 8.97
N ALA A 98 0.84 3.12 8.79
CA ALA A 98 1.37 4.48 8.82
C ALA A 98 1.91 4.88 10.20
N GLU A 99 1.23 4.48 11.27
CA GLU A 99 1.69 4.70 12.66
C GLU A 99 2.97 3.94 12.96
N LEU A 100 3.15 2.72 12.44
CA LEU A 100 4.41 1.96 12.59
C LEU A 100 5.58 2.56 11.81
N LEU A 101 5.31 3.33 10.75
CA LEU A 101 6.33 3.99 9.97
C LEU A 101 6.75 5.35 10.52
N GLN A 102 6.01 5.92 11.48
CA GLN A 102 6.40 7.16 12.17
C GLN A 102 7.58 6.93 13.12
#